data_AF-A0A960WH22-F1
#
_entry.id   AF-A0A960WH22-F1
#
_cell.length_a   1.000
_cell.length_b   1.000
_cell.length_c   1.000
_cell.angle_alpha   90.00
_cell.angle_beta   90.00
_cell.angle_gamma   90.00
#
_symmetry.space_group_name_H-M   'P 1'
#
loop_
_entity.id
_entity.type
_entity.pdbx_description
1 polymer ?
#
loop_
_entity_poly.entity_id
_entity_poly.type
_entity_poly.pdbx_seq_one_letter_code
_entity_poly.pdbx_strand_id
1 'polypeptide(L)'
;MQLQPKKFLFKSAVFCLVATLSSFCASEDATTTESYSCLTSSFASGTPTWISDNFSCVQVSVSGSNLVIKSNGMPPYSSGYYPSTSTNYTSMPSGRNANPNTISTSRTYTMTVPSSPTANCSSTSVTSSLGEQGILTNGVIVYNNAAAPGDTLSSEVVTFDGGDAHPDSSSVYHNHTQPTNITSNTGKIIGIAIDGLPILDKLELDGSTPTGLSSGDNQITHGHSHALSGGGKNYGTMSHYHILNDTTAGIDTILGSKLCATKGSLTKS
;
A
#
# COMPACT_ATOMS: atom_id res chain seq x y z
N MET A 1 -22.32 17.14 -51.48
CA MET A 1 -23.44 16.24 -51.11
C MET A 1 -22.93 15.36 -49.99
N GLN A 2 -23.42 15.61 -48.78
CA GLN A 2 -23.09 14.92 -47.53
C GLN A 2 -23.40 13.42 -47.63
N LEU A 3 -22.81 12.61 -46.74
CA LEU A 3 -23.55 11.85 -45.73
C LEU A 3 -22.56 11.24 -44.71
N GLN A 4 -22.73 11.62 -43.44
CA GLN A 4 -22.06 11.03 -42.29
C GLN A 4 -22.76 9.72 -41.85
N PRO A 5 -22.06 8.78 -41.20
CA PRO A 5 -22.72 7.60 -40.64
C PRO A 5 -23.57 7.99 -39.43
N LYS A 6 -24.86 7.63 -39.50
CA LYS A 6 -25.90 7.89 -38.50
C LYS A 6 -25.65 7.08 -37.23
N LYS A 7 -25.64 7.76 -36.09
CA LYS A 7 -25.76 7.16 -34.76
C LYS A 7 -27.10 6.44 -34.65
N PHE A 8 -27.09 5.14 -34.37
CA PHE A 8 -28.30 4.40 -34.01
C PHE A 8 -28.71 4.78 -32.58
N LEU A 9 -29.80 5.54 -32.45
CA LEU A 9 -30.53 5.71 -31.19
C LEU A 9 -31.43 4.48 -30.99
N PHE A 10 -31.13 3.64 -29.99
CA PHE A 10 -32.09 2.68 -29.47
C PHE A 10 -33.11 3.44 -28.61
N LYS A 11 -34.34 3.59 -29.13
CA LYS A 11 -35.50 4.02 -28.34
C LYS A 11 -36.15 2.78 -27.73
N SER A 12 -35.95 2.54 -26.43
CA SER A 12 -36.78 1.57 -25.70
C SER A 12 -38.15 2.18 -25.44
N ALA A 13 -39.18 1.60 -26.06
CA ALA A 13 -40.57 1.89 -25.78
C ALA A 13 -40.98 1.17 -24.47
N VAL A 14 -41.45 1.94 -23.48
CA VAL A 14 -42.02 1.41 -22.24
C VAL A 14 -43.54 1.26 -22.45
N PHE A 15 -44.03 0.03 -22.37
CA PHE A 15 -45.45 -0.28 -22.31
C PHE A 15 -45.82 -0.59 -20.85
N CYS A 16 -46.37 0.39 -20.14
CA CYS A 16 -46.89 0.17 -18.78
C CYS A 16 -48.30 -0.41 -18.86
N LEU A 17 -48.43 -1.72 -18.63
CA LEU A 17 -49.70 -2.36 -18.31
C LEU A 17 -49.93 -2.27 -16.80
N VAL A 18 -51.07 -1.71 -16.42
CA VAL A 18 -51.50 -1.51 -15.03
C VAL A 18 -51.91 -2.85 -14.42
N ALA A 19 -51.17 -3.32 -13.42
CA ALA A 19 -51.65 -4.31 -12.44
C ALA A 19 -50.95 -4.07 -11.10
N THR A 20 -51.77 -3.92 -10.06
CA THR A 20 -51.40 -3.62 -8.68
C THR A 20 -50.71 -4.81 -8.00
N LEU A 21 -49.41 -4.70 -7.73
CA LEU A 21 -48.75 -5.28 -6.56
C LEU A 21 -47.39 -4.58 -6.37
N SER A 22 -47.19 -3.97 -5.20
CA SER A 22 -46.00 -3.19 -4.86
C SER A 22 -44.75 -4.06 -4.76
N SER A 23 -44.00 -4.15 -5.86
CA SER A 23 -42.62 -4.61 -5.87
C SER A 23 -41.76 -3.45 -6.40
N PHE A 24 -40.97 -2.85 -5.51
CA PHE A 24 -39.94 -1.89 -5.89
C PHE A 24 -38.92 -2.64 -6.76
N CYS A 25 -38.97 -2.43 -8.06
CA CYS A 25 -37.91 -2.84 -8.97
C CYS A 25 -36.90 -1.69 -9.00
N ALA A 26 -35.89 -1.77 -8.14
CA ALA A 26 -34.70 -0.94 -8.30
C ALA A 26 -33.98 -1.45 -9.56
N SER A 27 -33.88 -0.60 -10.57
CA SER A 27 -32.99 -0.83 -11.70
C SER A 27 -31.58 -0.69 -11.17
N GLU A 28 -30.87 -1.80 -10.97
CA GLU A 28 -29.42 -1.76 -10.83
C GLU A 28 -28.84 -1.37 -12.18
N ASP A 29 -28.55 -0.09 -12.33
CA ASP A 29 -27.69 0.42 -13.40
C ASP A 29 -26.26 -0.06 -13.07
N ALA A 30 -25.94 -1.28 -13.50
CA ALA A 30 -24.60 -1.83 -13.41
C ALA A 30 -23.71 -1.13 -14.46
N THR A 31 -23.33 0.11 -14.18
CA THR A 31 -22.11 0.67 -14.75
C THR A 31 -20.94 -0.21 -14.27
N THR A 32 -20.49 -1.12 -15.12
CA THR A 32 -19.20 -1.80 -14.96
C THR A 32 -18.08 -0.81 -15.28
N THR A 33 -17.93 0.20 -14.43
CA THR A 33 -16.62 0.76 -14.17
C THR A 33 -15.87 -0.34 -13.42
N GLU A 34 -14.83 -0.91 -14.02
CA GLU A 34 -13.78 -1.65 -13.32
C GLU A 34 -13.09 -0.66 -12.37
N SER A 35 -13.82 -0.32 -11.30
CA SER A 35 -13.36 0.42 -10.15
C SER A 35 -12.18 -0.35 -9.59
N TYR A 36 -11.11 0.37 -9.26
CA TYR A 36 -9.93 -0.17 -8.60
C TYR A 36 -10.32 -1.31 -7.66
N SER A 37 -9.83 -2.51 -7.93
CA SER A 37 -10.27 -3.75 -7.28
C SER A 37 -9.90 -3.84 -5.79
N CYS A 38 -9.50 -2.73 -5.17
CA CYS A 38 -9.33 -2.48 -3.75
C CYS A 38 -10.37 -3.21 -2.89
N LEU A 39 -9.91 -3.88 -1.83
CA LEU A 39 -10.82 -4.49 -0.86
C LEU A 39 -11.70 -3.43 -0.20
N THR A 40 -12.97 -3.74 0.01
CA THR A 40 -13.83 -2.87 0.84
C THR A 40 -13.28 -2.83 2.26
N SER A 41 -12.91 -1.63 2.71
CA SER A 41 -12.28 -1.43 4.01
C SER A 41 -13.21 -1.79 5.15
N SER A 42 -12.69 -2.51 6.15
CA SER A 42 -13.43 -2.80 7.38
C SER A 42 -12.49 -2.92 8.57
N PHE A 43 -12.95 -2.46 9.74
CA PHE A 43 -12.14 -2.42 10.95
C PHE A 43 -12.97 -2.99 12.12
N ALA A 44 -12.53 -4.11 12.69
CA ALA A 44 -13.17 -4.70 13.84
C ALA A 44 -12.99 -3.83 15.10
N SER A 45 -13.90 -3.99 16.07
CA SER A 45 -13.73 -3.41 17.40
C SER A 45 -12.39 -3.83 18.00
N GLY A 46 -11.67 -2.87 18.59
CA GLY A 46 -10.33 -3.07 19.13
C GLY A 46 -9.18 -2.80 18.15
N THR A 47 -9.48 -2.43 16.89
CA THR A 47 -8.47 -1.91 15.97
C THR A 47 -7.91 -0.58 16.49
N PRO A 48 -6.57 -0.39 16.57
CA PRO A 48 -5.98 0.90 16.92
C PRO A 48 -6.44 2.02 16.00
N THR A 49 -6.73 3.19 16.56
CA THR A 49 -7.27 4.33 15.79
C THR A 49 -6.29 4.84 14.74
N TRP A 50 -4.99 4.75 14.98
CA TRP A 50 -3.98 5.09 13.96
C TRP A 50 -4.09 4.21 12.70
N ILE A 51 -4.67 3.01 12.81
CA ILE A 51 -4.98 2.17 11.64
C ILE A 51 -6.31 2.59 11.02
N SER A 52 -7.40 2.62 11.80
CA SER A 52 -8.73 2.92 11.26
C SER A 52 -8.85 4.33 10.67
N ASP A 53 -8.06 5.29 11.16
CA ASP A 53 -8.06 6.68 10.68
C ASP A 53 -7.26 6.87 9.38
N ASN A 54 -6.32 5.96 9.06
CA ASN A 54 -5.35 6.18 7.99
C ASN A 54 -5.40 5.13 6.87
N PHE A 55 -5.99 3.96 7.12
CA PHE A 55 -5.96 2.86 6.15
C PHE A 55 -7.24 2.78 5.31
N SER A 56 -7.06 2.29 4.09
CA SER A 56 -8.09 1.93 3.12
C SER A 56 -7.62 0.72 2.33
N CYS A 57 -8.53 0.06 1.59
CA CYS A 57 -8.20 -1.14 0.82
C CYS A 57 -7.73 -2.33 1.66
N VAL A 58 -8.08 -2.34 2.95
CA VAL A 58 -7.71 -3.40 3.89
C VAL A 58 -8.88 -3.81 4.78
N GLN A 59 -8.90 -5.08 5.17
CA GLN A 59 -9.82 -5.58 6.19
C GLN A 59 -9.03 -5.94 7.43
N VAL A 60 -9.36 -5.35 8.57
CA VAL A 60 -8.66 -5.53 9.84
C VAL A 60 -9.57 -6.23 10.84
N SER A 61 -9.11 -7.38 11.33
CA SER A 61 -9.73 -8.07 12.46
C SER A 61 -8.77 -8.20 13.62
N VAL A 62 -9.33 -8.47 14.80
CA VAL A 62 -8.57 -8.69 16.04
C VAL A 62 -8.71 -10.16 16.41
N SER A 63 -7.58 -10.83 16.68
CA SER A 63 -7.53 -12.22 17.12
C SER A 63 -6.64 -12.34 18.34
N GLY A 64 -7.25 -12.33 19.54
CA GLY A 64 -6.51 -12.28 20.80
C GLY A 64 -5.71 -10.98 20.92
N SER A 65 -4.40 -11.07 21.13
CA SER A 65 -3.46 -9.94 21.20
C SER A 65 -2.86 -9.57 19.84
N ASN A 66 -3.42 -10.06 18.74
CA ASN A 66 -2.91 -9.83 17.40
C ASN A 66 -3.93 -9.10 16.53
N LEU A 67 -3.41 -8.29 15.61
CA LEU A 67 -4.13 -7.75 14.47
C LEU A 67 -3.93 -8.67 13.28
N VAL A 68 -5.01 -8.92 12.53
CA VAL A 68 -4.98 -9.63 11.26
C VAL A 68 -5.44 -8.65 10.18
N ILE A 69 -4.53 -8.24 9.31
CA ILE A 69 -4.74 -7.26 8.26
C ILE A 69 -4.71 -7.97 6.93
N LYS A 70 -5.82 -7.88 6.18
CA LYS A 70 -5.94 -8.44 4.84
C LYS A 70 -5.88 -7.34 3.79
N SER A 71 -5.13 -7.59 2.73
CA SER A 71 -5.07 -6.78 1.52
C SER A 71 -5.12 -7.67 0.29
N ASN A 72 -5.55 -7.16 -0.86
CA ASN A 72 -5.32 -7.83 -2.14
C ASN A 72 -4.03 -7.37 -2.84
N GLY A 73 -3.30 -6.41 -2.24
CA GLY A 73 -2.02 -5.88 -2.72
C GLY A 73 -2.07 -5.18 -4.07
N MET A 74 -3.28 -4.86 -4.57
CA MET A 74 -3.46 -4.20 -5.85
C MET A 74 -3.40 -2.68 -5.66
N PRO A 75 -2.71 -1.93 -6.53
CA PRO A 75 -2.67 -0.48 -6.45
C PRO A 75 -4.06 0.11 -6.72
N PRO A 76 -4.62 0.92 -5.80
CA PRO A 76 -5.91 1.59 -6.02
C PRO A 76 -5.79 2.85 -6.89
N TYR A 77 -4.94 2.78 -7.91
CA TYR A 77 -4.60 3.87 -8.83
C TYR A 77 -4.09 3.26 -10.14
N SER A 78 -3.96 4.08 -11.19
CA SER A 78 -3.50 3.59 -12.49
C SER A 78 -2.04 3.15 -12.47
N SER A 79 -1.73 2.04 -13.15
CA SER A 79 -0.39 1.44 -13.18
C SER A 79 -0.01 0.97 -14.58
N GLY A 80 1.29 1.00 -14.88
CA GLY A 80 1.86 0.39 -16.09
C GLY A 80 1.85 -1.13 -16.10
N TYR A 81 1.52 -1.75 -14.97
CA TYR A 81 1.51 -3.19 -14.78
C TYR A 81 0.11 -3.81 -14.74
N TYR A 82 -0.94 -3.00 -14.92
CA TYR A 82 -2.25 -3.52 -15.28
C TYR A 82 -2.23 -4.03 -16.74
N PRO A 83 -3.08 -5.01 -17.10
CA PRO A 83 -3.27 -5.37 -18.50
C PRO A 83 -3.67 -4.15 -19.33
N SER A 84 -3.14 -4.00 -20.55
CA SER A 84 -3.42 -2.85 -21.42
C SER A 84 -4.90 -2.69 -21.81
N THR A 85 -5.71 -3.73 -21.60
CA THR A 85 -7.16 -3.73 -21.77
C THR A 85 -7.92 -3.20 -20.55
N SER A 86 -7.26 -3.04 -19.40
CA SER A 86 -7.85 -2.50 -18.18
C SER A 86 -8.00 -0.98 -18.27
N THR A 87 -9.10 -0.44 -17.71
CA THR A 87 -9.28 1.00 -17.51
C THR A 87 -8.26 1.61 -16.54
N ASN A 88 -7.62 0.77 -15.71
CA ASN A 88 -6.60 1.18 -14.75
C ASN A 88 -5.18 1.16 -15.36
N TYR A 89 -5.02 0.78 -16.63
CA TYR A 89 -3.74 0.86 -17.31
C TYR A 89 -3.32 2.31 -17.60
N THR A 90 -2.05 2.62 -17.39
CA THR A 90 -1.39 3.84 -17.88
C THR A 90 0.00 3.50 -18.41
N SER A 91 0.58 4.32 -19.27
CA SER A 91 1.95 4.08 -19.75
C SER A 91 2.99 4.27 -18.64
N MET A 92 4.13 3.58 -18.74
CA MET A 92 5.27 3.81 -17.86
C MET A 92 5.76 5.26 -17.93
N PRO A 93 6.28 5.84 -16.83
CA PRO A 93 6.91 7.15 -16.86
C PRO A 93 8.06 7.23 -17.88
N SER A 94 8.32 8.41 -18.42
CA SER A 94 9.41 8.63 -19.38
C SER A 94 10.76 8.18 -18.82
N GLY A 95 11.52 7.41 -19.61
CA GLY A 95 12.81 6.85 -19.20
C GLY A 95 12.72 5.60 -18.32
N ARG A 96 11.50 5.12 -18.03
CA ARG A 96 11.25 3.85 -17.33
C ARG A 96 10.63 2.83 -18.28
N ASN A 97 10.88 1.55 -18.03
CA ASN A 97 10.39 0.43 -18.83
C ASN A 97 9.82 -0.65 -17.93
N ALA A 98 8.64 -1.16 -18.26
CA ALA A 98 8.03 -2.24 -17.49
C ALA A 98 8.92 -3.49 -17.52
N ASN A 99 9.06 -4.14 -16.38
CA ASN A 99 9.57 -5.50 -16.32
C ASN A 99 8.54 -6.48 -16.94
N PRO A 100 8.88 -7.76 -17.21
CA PRO A 100 7.99 -8.66 -17.94
C PRO A 100 6.81 -9.20 -17.10
N ASN A 101 6.70 -8.82 -15.82
CA ASN A 101 5.68 -9.33 -14.91
C ASN A 101 4.42 -8.44 -14.94
N THR A 102 3.35 -8.91 -14.29
CA THR A 102 2.07 -8.18 -14.20
C THR A 102 1.52 -8.24 -12.77
N ILE A 103 0.55 -7.40 -12.45
CA ILE A 103 -0.10 -7.40 -11.13
C ILE A 103 -1.00 -8.64 -11.02
N SER A 104 -0.87 -9.39 -9.93
CA SER A 104 -1.82 -10.45 -9.62
C SER A 104 -3.21 -9.87 -9.30
N THR A 105 -4.24 -10.27 -10.05
CA THR A 105 -5.62 -9.79 -9.85
C THR A 105 -6.46 -10.68 -8.92
N SER A 106 -5.90 -11.80 -8.47
CA SER A 106 -6.60 -12.80 -7.67
C SER A 106 -5.69 -13.29 -6.55
N ARG A 107 -5.38 -12.40 -5.61
CA ARG A 107 -4.56 -12.73 -4.45
C ARG A 107 -5.05 -12.06 -3.19
N THR A 108 -4.89 -12.75 -2.07
CA THR A 108 -5.08 -12.18 -0.74
C THR A 108 -3.79 -12.31 0.06
N TYR A 109 -3.39 -11.21 0.67
CA TYR A 109 -2.31 -11.14 1.64
C TYR A 109 -2.92 -11.08 3.02
N THR A 110 -2.41 -11.89 3.95
CA THR A 110 -2.83 -11.87 5.34
C THR A 110 -1.60 -11.61 6.21
N MET A 111 -1.57 -10.44 6.84
CA MET A 111 -0.54 -10.05 7.78
C MET A 111 -1.06 -10.20 9.21
N THR A 112 -0.35 -10.95 10.05
CA THR A 112 -0.66 -11.11 11.48
C THR A 112 0.47 -10.53 12.32
N VAL A 113 0.16 -9.52 13.12
CA VAL A 113 1.13 -8.78 13.95
C VAL A 113 0.60 -8.59 15.37
N PRO A 114 1.47 -8.43 16.39
CA PRO A 114 1.03 -8.03 17.72
C PRO A 114 0.28 -6.69 17.67
N SER A 115 -0.81 -6.55 18.43
CA SER A 115 -1.53 -5.26 18.54
C SER A 115 -0.73 -4.20 19.30
N SER A 116 0.21 -4.65 20.14
CA SER A 116 1.12 -3.82 20.93
C SER A 116 2.54 -4.41 20.88
N PRO A 117 3.30 -4.16 19.80
CA PRO A 117 4.64 -4.72 19.66
C PRO A 117 5.61 -4.13 20.69
N THR A 118 6.46 -4.99 21.27
CA THR A 118 7.59 -4.55 22.09
C THR A 118 8.78 -4.27 21.18
N ALA A 119 9.06 -2.99 20.96
CA ALA A 119 10.09 -2.54 20.04
C ALA A 119 11.41 -2.20 20.75
N ASN A 120 12.51 -2.49 20.06
CA ASN A 120 13.88 -2.09 20.35
C ASN A 120 14.56 -1.68 19.04
N CYS A 121 14.46 -0.39 18.70
CA CYS A 121 15.07 0.21 17.50
C CYS A 121 16.58 0.48 17.66
N SER A 122 17.35 -0.48 18.20
CA SER A 122 18.80 -0.37 18.36
C SER A 122 19.55 -1.42 17.52
N SER A 123 20.88 -1.48 17.67
CA SER A 123 21.79 -2.35 16.91
C SER A 123 21.58 -3.87 17.10
N THR A 124 20.71 -4.29 18.02
CA THR A 124 20.34 -5.71 18.25
C THR A 124 19.06 -6.13 17.54
N SER A 125 18.63 -5.36 16.54
CA SER A 125 17.37 -5.53 15.80
C SER A 125 17.33 -6.77 14.89
N VAL A 126 16.10 -7.21 14.59
CA VAL A 126 15.82 -8.43 13.81
C VAL A 126 16.10 -8.18 12.33
N THR A 127 16.88 -9.04 11.67
CA THR A 127 17.09 -8.92 10.22
C THR A 127 15.79 -9.15 9.45
N SER A 128 15.41 -8.18 8.63
CA SER A 128 14.29 -8.31 7.69
C SER A 128 14.63 -9.34 6.60
N SER A 129 13.61 -9.99 6.05
CA SER A 129 13.80 -10.94 4.95
C SER A 129 13.54 -10.28 3.60
N LEU A 130 14.00 -10.90 2.51
CA LEU A 130 13.49 -10.59 1.18
C LEU A 130 11.97 -10.82 1.11
N GLY A 131 11.29 -10.10 0.23
CA GLY A 131 9.86 -10.25 -0.02
C GLY A 131 9.00 -9.32 0.84
N GLU A 132 7.77 -9.75 1.10
CA GLU A 132 6.73 -8.93 1.73
C GLU A 132 7.06 -8.57 3.19
N GLN A 133 7.35 -7.29 3.48
CA GLN A 133 7.73 -6.78 4.79
C GLN A 133 6.71 -5.79 5.41
N GLY A 134 5.57 -5.54 4.76
CA GLY A 134 4.53 -4.67 5.30
C GLY A 134 3.38 -4.39 4.33
N ILE A 135 2.45 -3.55 4.77
CA ILE A 135 1.28 -3.12 3.99
C ILE A 135 1.14 -1.59 4.12
N LEU A 136 1.03 -0.90 3.00
CA LEU A 136 0.78 0.54 2.91
C LEU A 136 -0.69 0.87 3.28
N THR A 137 -0.96 2.13 3.59
CA THR A 137 -2.30 2.64 3.94
C THR A 137 -3.33 2.48 2.83
N ASN A 138 -2.90 2.21 1.60
CA ASN A 138 -3.73 1.95 0.44
C ASN A 138 -3.77 0.44 0.06
N GLY A 139 -3.24 -0.43 0.92
CA GLY A 139 -3.22 -1.89 0.72
C GLY A 139 -2.04 -2.42 -0.09
N VAL A 140 -1.22 -1.58 -0.74
CA VAL A 140 -0.05 -2.05 -1.51
C VAL A 140 1.02 -2.63 -0.59
N ILE A 141 1.80 -3.58 -1.09
CA ILE A 141 2.80 -4.29 -0.30
C ILE A 141 4.10 -3.52 -0.19
N VAL A 142 4.73 -3.58 0.97
CA VAL A 142 6.06 -3.00 1.23
C VAL A 142 7.12 -4.09 1.15
N TYR A 143 8.18 -3.87 0.39
CA TYR A 143 9.44 -4.60 0.50
C TYR A 143 10.47 -3.75 1.25
N ASN A 144 11.49 -4.38 1.82
CA ASN A 144 12.62 -3.65 2.42
C ASN A 144 13.54 -3.07 1.32
N ASN A 145 14.65 -2.47 1.71
CA ASN A 145 15.66 -1.91 0.81
C ASN A 145 16.51 -2.96 0.05
N ALA A 146 16.16 -4.25 0.10
CA ALA A 146 16.91 -5.28 -0.61
C ALA A 146 16.33 -5.55 -2.01
N ALA A 147 17.21 -5.59 -3.01
CA ALA A 147 16.90 -6.02 -4.36
C ALA A 147 16.93 -7.54 -4.49
N ALA A 148 16.49 -8.06 -5.65
CA ALA A 148 16.69 -9.47 -5.96
C ALA A 148 18.20 -9.85 -5.92
N PRO A 149 18.57 -11.08 -5.51
CA PRO A 149 19.97 -11.48 -5.46
C PRO A 149 20.70 -11.31 -6.80
N GLY A 150 21.71 -10.45 -6.82
CA GLY A 150 22.49 -10.11 -8.02
C GLY A 150 22.17 -8.74 -8.62
N ASP A 151 21.07 -8.11 -8.21
CA ASP A 151 20.66 -6.77 -8.64
C ASP A 151 20.96 -5.70 -7.57
N THR A 152 20.85 -4.44 -7.97
CA THR A 152 20.84 -3.30 -7.03
C THR A 152 19.51 -2.59 -7.10
N LEU A 153 19.06 -2.05 -5.98
CA LEU A 153 17.80 -1.32 -5.95
C LEU A 153 17.84 -0.10 -6.89
N SER A 154 19.01 0.52 -7.06
CA SER A 154 19.24 1.59 -8.04
C SER A 154 19.01 1.15 -9.49
N SER A 155 19.29 -0.11 -9.84
CA SER A 155 18.98 -0.65 -11.16
C SER A 155 17.49 -0.99 -11.33
N GLU A 156 16.78 -1.32 -10.26
CA GLU A 156 15.35 -1.66 -10.31
C GLU A 156 14.45 -0.43 -10.54
N VAL A 157 14.89 0.77 -10.15
CA VAL A 157 14.13 2.03 -10.30
C VAL A 157 13.65 2.27 -11.73
N VAL A 158 14.40 1.83 -12.74
CA VAL A 158 14.00 1.98 -14.16
C VAL A 158 12.73 1.19 -14.49
N THR A 159 12.32 0.27 -13.62
CA THR A 159 11.12 -0.55 -13.78
C THR A 159 9.94 -0.08 -12.94
N PHE A 160 10.08 0.97 -12.14
CA PHE A 160 8.98 1.45 -11.33
C PHE A 160 7.96 2.24 -12.15
N ASP A 161 6.67 2.00 -11.93
CA ASP A 161 5.60 2.75 -12.58
C ASP A 161 5.37 4.13 -11.93
N GLY A 162 4.24 4.78 -12.24
CA GLY A 162 3.89 6.09 -11.68
C GLY A 162 3.58 6.09 -10.17
N GLY A 163 3.44 4.92 -9.53
CA GLY A 163 3.33 4.78 -8.08
C GLY A 163 4.65 4.40 -7.40
N ASP A 164 5.77 4.48 -8.13
CA ASP A 164 7.11 4.10 -7.68
C ASP A 164 7.20 2.63 -7.19
N ALA A 165 6.47 1.74 -7.89
CA ALA A 165 6.37 0.32 -7.60
C ALA A 165 6.44 -0.55 -8.86
N HIS A 166 6.66 -1.85 -8.66
CA HIS A 166 6.64 -2.86 -9.72
C HIS A 166 6.21 -4.24 -9.21
N PRO A 167 5.83 -5.18 -10.09
CA PRO A 167 5.60 -6.58 -9.75
C PRO A 167 6.89 -7.41 -9.81
N ASP A 168 7.08 -8.30 -8.84
CA ASP A 168 8.10 -9.35 -8.91
C ASP A 168 7.67 -10.53 -9.81
N SER A 169 8.52 -11.54 -9.95
CA SER A 169 8.24 -12.76 -10.73
C SER A 169 7.07 -13.60 -10.20
N SER A 170 6.65 -13.36 -8.95
CA SER A 170 5.46 -13.93 -8.33
C SER A 170 4.24 -13.00 -8.45
N SER A 171 4.32 -11.97 -9.30
CA SER A 171 3.27 -10.98 -9.53
C SER A 171 2.86 -10.22 -8.25
N VAL A 172 3.79 -10.05 -7.29
CA VAL A 172 3.63 -9.19 -6.11
C VAL A 172 3.93 -7.77 -6.52
N TYR A 173 2.90 -6.92 -6.64
CA TYR A 173 3.11 -5.48 -6.82
C TYR A 173 3.49 -4.84 -5.48
N HIS A 174 4.65 -4.18 -5.42
CA HIS A 174 5.22 -3.70 -4.18
C HIS A 174 6.04 -2.43 -4.35
N ASN A 175 6.15 -1.66 -3.27
CA ASN A 175 7.05 -0.53 -3.14
C ASN A 175 8.25 -0.91 -2.26
N HIS A 176 9.45 -0.60 -2.76
CA HIS A 176 10.66 -0.47 -1.94
C HIS A 176 10.89 0.97 -1.48
N THR A 177 10.50 1.90 -2.34
CA THR A 177 10.82 3.33 -2.24
C THR A 177 9.61 4.17 -1.86
N GLN A 178 9.87 5.42 -1.50
CA GLN A 178 8.83 6.40 -1.19
C GLN A 178 7.73 6.45 -2.27
N PRO A 179 6.49 6.00 -1.96
CA PRO A 179 5.38 6.06 -2.91
C PRO A 179 4.83 7.49 -2.99
N THR A 180 4.97 8.13 -4.15
CA THR A 180 4.59 9.55 -4.36
C THR A 180 3.08 9.81 -4.26
N ASN A 181 2.25 8.79 -4.42
CA ASN A 181 0.79 8.86 -4.36
C ASN A 181 0.21 8.90 -2.93
N ILE A 182 0.96 8.47 -1.92
CA ILE A 182 0.50 8.47 -0.51
C ILE A 182 1.43 9.23 0.44
N THR A 183 2.53 9.80 -0.06
CA THR A 183 3.48 10.58 0.73
C THR A 183 3.41 12.06 0.39
N SER A 184 3.69 12.92 1.37
CA SER A 184 3.77 14.38 1.14
C SER A 184 4.95 15.05 1.83
N ASN A 185 5.77 14.31 2.58
CA ASN A 185 6.86 14.86 3.41
C ASN A 185 6.33 15.88 4.42
N THR A 186 5.19 15.57 5.04
CA THR A 186 4.50 16.46 5.99
C THR A 186 4.15 15.79 7.30
N GLY A 187 4.63 14.56 7.55
CA GLY A 187 4.26 13.81 8.74
C GLY A 187 2.97 13.05 8.52
N LYS A 188 3.06 11.87 7.90
CA LYS A 188 1.89 11.00 7.67
C LYS A 188 2.25 9.57 7.92
N ILE A 189 1.30 8.81 8.47
CA ILE A 189 1.35 7.34 8.46
C ILE A 189 1.09 6.89 7.03
N ILE A 190 2.01 6.11 6.48
CA ILE A 190 1.94 5.57 5.12
C ILE A 190 1.80 4.05 5.09
N GLY A 191 1.99 3.36 6.21
CA GLY A 191 1.83 1.92 6.28
C GLY A 191 2.11 1.32 7.65
N ILE A 192 2.20 0.01 7.67
CA ILE A 192 2.53 -0.83 8.82
C ILE A 192 3.54 -1.88 8.39
N ALA A 193 4.60 -2.06 9.19
CA ALA A 193 5.62 -3.08 8.97
C ALA A 193 5.16 -4.44 9.51
N ILE A 194 5.82 -5.51 9.06
CA ILE A 194 5.52 -6.90 9.47
C ILE A 194 5.74 -7.18 10.96
N ASP A 195 6.38 -6.28 11.70
CA ASP A 195 6.51 -6.35 13.16
C ASP A 195 5.42 -5.58 13.91
N GLY A 196 4.47 -4.97 13.19
CA GLY A 196 3.29 -4.29 13.71
C GLY A 196 3.47 -2.80 14.01
N LEU A 197 4.64 -2.23 13.72
CA LEU A 197 4.88 -0.81 13.97
C LEU A 197 4.42 0.07 12.77
N PRO A 198 3.95 1.31 13.03
CA PRO A 198 3.62 2.26 11.99
C PRO A 198 4.85 2.62 11.14
N ILE A 199 4.61 2.96 9.88
CA ILE A 199 5.58 3.53 8.97
C ILE A 199 5.09 4.93 8.62
N LEU A 200 5.93 5.93 8.83
CA LEU A 200 5.67 7.33 8.50
C LEU A 200 6.45 7.75 7.24
N ASP A 201 6.04 8.86 6.64
CA ASP A 201 6.86 9.56 5.66
C ASP A 201 8.13 10.18 6.32
N LYS A 202 8.78 11.15 5.68
CA LYS A 202 10.08 11.66 6.18
C LYS A 202 10.02 12.42 7.50
N LEU A 203 8.83 12.87 7.93
CA LEU A 203 8.67 13.71 9.12
C LEU A 203 7.81 13.00 10.18
N GLU A 204 7.94 13.47 11.42
CA GLU A 204 7.02 13.16 12.51
C GLU A 204 5.61 13.65 12.19
N LEU A 205 4.59 13.10 12.86
CA LEU A 205 3.19 13.50 12.63
C LEU A 205 2.92 15.00 12.93
N ASP A 206 3.75 15.63 13.77
CA ASP A 206 3.72 17.08 14.05
C ASP A 206 4.50 17.93 13.04
N GLY A 207 5.15 17.30 12.06
CA GLY A 207 5.96 17.94 11.02
C GLY A 207 7.41 18.19 11.42
N SER A 208 7.85 17.75 12.61
CA SER A 208 9.26 17.84 12.99
C SER A 208 10.12 16.79 12.28
N THR A 209 11.42 17.05 12.17
CA THR A 209 12.37 16.09 11.61
C THR A 209 12.69 15.00 12.65
N PRO A 210 12.57 13.72 12.30
CA PRO A 210 12.90 12.64 13.23
C PRO A 210 14.37 12.67 13.61
N THR A 211 14.67 12.32 14.86
CA THR A 211 16.04 12.29 15.40
C THR A 211 16.38 10.89 15.92
N GLY A 212 17.67 10.60 16.08
CA GLY A 212 18.11 9.29 16.59
C GLY A 212 17.92 8.14 15.59
N LEU A 213 17.62 8.44 14.33
CA LEU A 213 17.67 7.47 13.24
C LEU A 213 19.14 7.16 12.91
N SER A 214 19.50 5.89 12.77
CA SER A 214 20.84 5.51 12.37
C SER A 214 21.07 5.88 10.91
N SER A 215 21.97 6.83 10.64
CA SER A 215 22.45 7.16 9.29
C SER A 215 23.82 6.53 9.05
N GLY A 216 23.94 5.62 8.09
CA GLY A 216 25.23 5.02 7.69
C GLY A 216 25.08 3.66 7.01
N ASP A 217 25.98 3.39 6.06
CA ASP A 217 26.00 2.23 5.17
C ASP A 217 25.71 0.93 5.96
N ASN A 218 24.62 0.25 5.58
CA ASN A 218 23.88 -0.75 6.37
C ASN A 218 22.88 -0.17 7.40
N GLN A 219 21.99 0.74 6.97
CA GLN A 219 20.84 1.31 7.69
C GLN A 219 20.17 0.23 8.57
N ILE A 220 20.54 0.18 9.84
CA ILE A 220 20.16 -0.91 10.73
C ILE A 220 18.65 -0.83 10.94
N THR A 221 18.11 0.27 11.45
CA THR A 221 16.66 0.46 11.59
C THR A 221 16.24 1.83 11.11
N HIS A 222 15.19 1.89 10.30
CA HIS A 222 14.50 3.14 9.94
C HIS A 222 13.66 3.72 11.10
N GLY A 223 13.80 3.14 12.30
CA GLY A 223 12.86 3.33 13.38
C GLY A 223 13.45 4.00 14.59
N HIS A 224 12.57 4.64 15.34
CA HIS A 224 12.83 5.22 16.65
C HIS A 224 11.52 5.29 17.43
N SER A 225 11.53 5.89 18.63
CA SER A 225 10.33 6.10 19.45
C SER A 225 10.07 7.58 19.66
N HIS A 226 8.87 8.02 19.31
CA HIS A 226 8.41 9.39 19.51
C HIS A 226 6.88 9.43 19.64
N ALA A 227 6.32 10.61 19.97
CA ALA A 227 4.88 10.79 20.07
C ALA A 227 4.26 10.84 18.66
N LEU A 228 3.32 9.95 18.37
CA LEU A 228 2.51 10.02 17.15
C LEU A 228 1.34 10.97 17.39
N SER A 229 1.64 12.25 17.46
CA SER A 229 0.66 13.32 17.61
C SER A 229 0.95 14.46 16.66
N GLY A 230 -0.09 15.06 16.08
CA GLY A 230 0.03 16.13 15.09
C GLY A 230 -1.20 16.18 14.18
N GLY A 231 -1.41 17.29 13.48
CA GLY A 231 -2.56 17.44 12.57
C GLY A 231 -3.95 17.24 13.23
N GLY A 232 -4.07 17.52 14.54
CA GLY A 232 -5.29 17.29 15.31
C GLY A 232 -5.52 15.84 15.75
N LYS A 233 -4.56 14.95 15.53
CA LYS A 233 -4.57 13.54 15.95
C LYS A 233 -3.57 13.29 17.07
N ASN A 234 -3.87 12.33 17.93
CA ASN A 234 -2.96 11.86 18.97
C ASN A 234 -3.16 10.35 19.16
N TYR A 235 -2.15 9.58 18.81
CA TYR A 235 -2.13 8.11 18.90
C TYR A 235 -1.23 7.60 20.03
N GLY A 236 -0.68 8.51 20.85
CA GLY A 236 0.24 8.19 21.94
C GLY A 236 1.70 8.07 21.49
N THR A 237 2.57 7.65 22.42
CA THR A 237 3.99 7.39 22.14
C THR A 237 4.18 5.93 21.75
N MET A 238 4.76 5.69 20.58
CA MET A 238 5.13 4.34 20.16
C MET A 238 6.32 4.36 19.20
N SER A 239 6.99 3.21 19.08
CA SER A 239 8.04 3.06 18.07
C SER A 239 7.43 3.01 16.67
N HIS A 240 8.13 3.58 15.70
CA HIS A 240 7.69 3.64 14.31
C HIS A 240 8.88 3.88 13.39
N TYR A 241 8.67 3.66 12.09
CA TYR A 241 9.65 3.85 11.03
C TYR A 241 9.44 5.14 10.26
N HIS A 242 10.50 5.66 9.64
CA HIS A 242 10.42 6.71 8.63
C HIS A 242 11.01 6.26 7.30
N ILE A 243 10.51 6.85 6.22
CA ILE A 243 11.24 6.86 4.96
C ILE A 243 12.59 7.56 5.17
N LEU A 244 13.67 6.88 4.76
CA LEU A 244 15.02 7.43 4.82
C LEU A 244 15.78 7.17 3.51
N ASN A 245 16.76 8.03 3.25
CA ASN A 245 17.67 7.81 2.15
C ASN A 245 18.56 6.59 2.43
N ASP A 246 18.48 5.59 1.56
CA ASP A 246 19.47 4.52 1.49
C ASP A 246 20.66 5.05 0.70
N THR A 247 21.78 5.31 1.40
CA THR A 247 22.98 5.87 0.78
C THR A 247 23.67 4.92 -0.19
N THR A 248 23.46 3.61 -0.04
CA THR A 248 24.04 2.59 -0.91
C THR A 248 23.31 2.56 -2.25
N ALA A 249 21.98 2.71 -2.23
CA ALA A 249 21.14 2.76 -3.42
C ALA A 249 20.92 4.18 -3.98
N GLY A 250 21.18 5.23 -3.18
CA GLY A 250 20.97 6.63 -3.54
C GLY A 250 19.49 7.04 -3.61
N ILE A 251 18.59 6.28 -2.99
CA ILE A 251 17.13 6.48 -3.09
C ILE A 251 16.46 6.37 -1.72
N ASP A 252 15.30 7.00 -1.57
CA ASP A 252 14.54 6.95 -0.32
C ASP A 252 13.74 5.65 -0.22
N THR A 253 14.04 4.84 0.80
CA THR A 253 13.42 3.53 1.05
C THR A 253 12.46 3.57 2.23
N ILE A 254 11.39 2.77 2.15
CA ILE A 254 10.34 2.69 3.17
C ILE A 254 10.87 2.01 4.44
N LEU A 255 11.58 0.90 4.26
CA LEU A 255 12.17 0.10 5.33
C LEU A 255 13.61 -0.26 5.00
N GLY A 256 14.47 -0.25 6.02
CA GLY A 256 15.84 -0.74 5.94
C GLY A 256 15.95 -2.25 6.20
N SER A 257 17.18 -2.70 6.46
CA SER A 257 17.50 -4.13 6.58
C SER A 257 17.09 -4.76 7.93
N LYS A 258 16.73 -3.98 8.96
CA LYS A 258 16.26 -4.52 10.25
C LYS A 258 14.92 -3.95 10.71
N LEU A 259 14.27 -4.75 11.54
CA LEU A 259 13.03 -4.46 12.24
C LEU A 259 13.31 -4.21 13.73
N CYS A 260 12.64 -3.22 14.29
CA CYS A 260 12.68 -2.84 15.70
C CYS A 260 11.97 -3.87 16.59
N ALA A 261 10.96 -4.59 16.12
CA ALA A 261 10.25 -5.58 16.92
C ALA A 261 10.32 -6.99 16.29
N THR A 262 9.86 -7.98 17.06
CA THR A 262 9.74 -9.35 16.56
C THR A 262 8.78 -9.37 15.38
N LYS A 263 9.23 -9.89 14.23
CA LYS A 263 8.39 -10.03 13.05
C LYS A 263 7.18 -10.92 13.34
N GLY A 264 6.02 -10.50 12.86
CA GLY A 264 4.84 -11.32 12.72
C GLY A 264 4.93 -12.22 11.49
N SER A 265 3.78 -12.47 10.86
CA SER A 265 3.69 -13.22 9.61
C SER A 265 2.97 -12.42 8.53
N LEU A 266 3.37 -12.64 7.28
CA LEU A 266 2.68 -12.13 6.11
C LEU A 266 2.66 -13.24 5.07
N THR A 267 1.46 -13.74 4.76
CA THR A 267 1.27 -14.87 3.83
C THR A 267 0.42 -14.43 2.65
N LYS A 268 0.57 -15.14 1.53
CA LYS A 268 -0.20 -14.94 0.30
C LYS A 268 -0.93 -16.22 -0.09
N SER A 269 -2.18 -16.08 -0.52
CA SER A 269 -3.06 -17.16 -1.01
C SER A 269 -3.82 -16.74 -2.26
#